data_AF-A0A935NHP8-F1
#
_entry.id   AF-A0A935NHP8-F1
#
_cell.length_a   1.000
_cell.length_b   1.000
_cell.length_c   1.000
_cell.angle_alpha   90.00
_cell.angle_beta   90.00
_cell.angle_gamma   90.00
#
_symmetry.space_group_name_H-M   'P 1'
#
loop_
_entity.id
_entity.type
_entity.pdbx_description
1 polymer ?
#
loop_
_entity_poly.entity_id
_entity_poly.type
_entity_poly.pdbx_seq_one_letter_code
_entity_poly.pdbx_strand_id
1 'polypeptide(L)'
;MNKSIFILVLSIFCLALSSCSRNYVPFTEKLYTENSWSESDLQRIQFYLSDDIVIYRQLKESSSEIISGKIKMEQGRQIEEITIQRGTPGVLLYTKGKNSFAISFEEGQDSCYLTFGPNPNYGNQYRVLANDWTKKVGTVHYAGKQYQTRPFSIDAYLMVDMKKINKLDIDRRKAKGRKIN
;
A
#
# COMPACT_ATOMS: atom_id res chain seq x y z
N MET A 1 37.98 -24.64 -26.12
CA MET A 1 36.57 -24.45 -25.71
C MET A 1 35.74 -24.23 -26.97
N ASN A 2 34.88 -25.19 -27.34
CA ASN A 2 34.27 -25.24 -28.66
C ASN A 2 33.32 -24.05 -28.85
N LYS A 3 33.43 -23.30 -29.95
CA LYS A 3 32.58 -22.13 -30.24
C LYS A 3 31.09 -22.47 -30.13
N SER A 4 30.69 -23.70 -30.45
CA SER A 4 29.32 -24.20 -30.30
C SER A 4 28.86 -24.33 -28.83
N ILE A 5 29.77 -24.66 -27.90
CA ILE A 5 29.48 -24.71 -26.45
C ILE A 5 29.31 -23.28 -25.92
N PHE A 6 30.14 -22.34 -26.39
CA PHE A 6 30.03 -20.94 -26.00
C PHE A 6 28.70 -20.30 -26.47
N ILE A 7 28.24 -20.63 -27.68
CA ILE A 7 26.95 -20.17 -28.23
C ILE A 7 25.77 -20.78 -27.45
N LEU A 8 25.85 -22.05 -27.05
CA LEU A 8 24.80 -22.72 -26.29
C LEU A 8 24.68 -22.19 -24.85
N VAL A 9 25.80 -21.90 -24.20
CA VAL A 9 25.84 -21.26 -22.87
C VAL A 9 25.31 -19.82 -22.93
N LEU A 10 25.62 -19.06 -24.00
CA LEU A 10 25.12 -17.70 -24.21
C LEU A 10 23.59 -17.68 -24.45
N SER A 11 23.06 -18.67 -25.18
CA SER A 11 21.62 -18.81 -25.42
C SER A 11 20.83 -19.15 -24.14
N ILE A 12 21.38 -20.02 -23.28
CA ILE A 12 20.78 -20.35 -21.96
C ILE A 12 20.81 -19.14 -21.02
N PHE A 13 21.86 -18.30 -21.08
CA PHE A 13 21.96 -17.07 -20.28
C PHE A 13 20.94 -16.01 -20.70
N CYS A 14 20.61 -15.89 -21.99
CA CYS A 14 19.59 -14.95 -22.47
C CYS A 14 18.16 -15.33 -22.04
N LEU A 15 17.85 -16.62 -21.85
CA LEU A 15 16.53 -17.08 -21.39
C LEU A 15 16.28 -16.82 -19.89
N ALA A 16 17.35 -16.68 -19.10
CA ALA A 16 17.28 -16.39 -17.67
C ALA A 16 16.90 -14.93 -17.34
N LEU A 17 16.90 -14.04 -18.34
CA LEU A 17 16.53 -12.62 -18.16
C LEU A 17 15.04 -12.34 -18.38
N SER A 18 14.20 -13.37 -18.54
CA SER A 18 12.74 -13.24 -18.44
C SER A 18 12.29 -13.01 -16.99
N SER A 19 12.89 -12.02 -16.32
CA SER A 19 12.47 -11.54 -15.02
C SER A 19 11.03 -11.04 -15.15
N CYS A 20 10.12 -11.71 -14.43
CA CYS A 20 8.72 -11.32 -14.35
C CYS A 20 8.62 -9.88 -13.82
N SER A 21 8.45 -8.91 -14.73
CA SER A 21 8.25 -7.51 -14.34
C SER A 21 7.03 -7.40 -13.41
N ARG A 22 7.17 -6.74 -12.25
CA ARG A 22 6.00 -6.49 -11.39
C ARG A 22 5.02 -5.61 -12.15
N ASN A 23 3.73 -5.94 -12.11
CA ASN A 23 2.70 -5.16 -12.79
C ASN A 23 1.92 -4.34 -11.79
N TYR A 24 2.57 -3.31 -11.25
CA TYR A 24 1.92 -2.37 -10.35
C TYR A 24 0.94 -1.50 -11.13
N VAL A 25 -0.33 -1.57 -10.74
CA VAL A 25 -1.38 -0.70 -11.29
C VAL A 25 -2.01 0.10 -10.16
N PRO A 26 -2.47 1.34 -10.42
CA PRO A 26 -3.26 2.08 -9.45
C PRO A 26 -4.49 1.27 -9.04
N PHE A 27 -4.73 1.18 -7.74
CA PHE A 27 -5.94 0.59 -7.21
C PHE A 27 -7.08 1.62 -7.29
N THR A 28 -8.08 1.31 -8.11
CA THR A 28 -9.22 2.20 -8.41
C THR A 28 -10.53 1.54 -8.07
N GLU A 29 -11.58 2.34 -7.90
CA GLU A 29 -12.95 1.84 -7.71
C GLU A 29 -13.40 0.95 -8.87
N LYS A 30 -13.01 1.29 -10.11
CA LYS A 30 -13.28 0.48 -11.29
C LYS A 30 -12.63 -0.90 -11.17
N LEU A 31 -11.34 -0.96 -10.81
CA LEU A 31 -10.63 -2.24 -10.66
C LEU A 31 -11.29 -3.12 -9.58
N TYR A 32 -11.63 -2.51 -8.45
CA TYR A 32 -12.33 -3.18 -7.35
C TYR A 32 -13.69 -3.75 -7.78
N THR A 33 -14.51 -2.94 -8.44
CA THR A 33 -15.88 -3.31 -8.84
C THR A 33 -15.91 -4.33 -9.99
N GLU A 34 -15.06 -4.16 -11.02
CA GLU A 34 -14.98 -5.09 -12.16
C GLU A 34 -14.54 -6.50 -11.75
N ASN A 35 -13.69 -6.61 -10.73
CA ASN A 35 -13.25 -7.90 -10.20
C ASN A 35 -14.18 -8.48 -9.13
N SER A 36 -15.23 -7.75 -8.73
CA SER A 36 -16.18 -8.17 -7.69
C SER A 36 -15.50 -8.65 -6.39
N TRP A 37 -14.41 -7.97 -5.99
CA TRP A 37 -13.68 -8.37 -4.79
C TRP A 37 -14.52 -8.15 -3.54
N SER A 38 -14.66 -9.19 -2.73
CA SER A 38 -15.19 -9.06 -1.37
C SER A 38 -14.14 -8.47 -0.43
N GLU A 39 -14.56 -8.05 0.77
CA GLU A 39 -13.61 -7.65 1.83
C GLU A 39 -12.58 -8.75 2.13
N SER A 40 -13.01 -10.02 2.15
CA SER A 40 -12.11 -11.17 2.33
C SER A 40 -11.12 -11.38 1.17
N ASP A 41 -11.46 -10.92 -0.04
CA ASP A 41 -10.51 -10.88 -1.15
C ASP A 41 -9.50 -9.77 -0.95
N LEU A 42 -9.97 -8.57 -0.60
CA LEU A 42 -9.11 -7.41 -0.36
C LEU A 42 -8.13 -7.63 0.78
N GLN A 43 -8.52 -8.32 1.86
CA GLN A 43 -7.63 -8.70 2.97
C GLN A 43 -6.47 -9.61 2.55
N ARG A 44 -6.59 -10.32 1.43
CA ARG A 44 -5.52 -11.17 0.86
C ARG A 44 -4.67 -10.44 -0.18
N ILE A 45 -5.09 -9.25 -0.60
CA ILE A 45 -4.37 -8.43 -1.55
C ILE A 45 -3.34 -7.59 -0.81
N GLN A 46 -2.10 -7.63 -1.28
CA GLN A 46 -1.07 -6.71 -0.83
C GLN A 46 -1.20 -5.38 -1.59
N PHE A 47 -1.40 -4.30 -0.84
CA PHE A 47 -1.35 -2.93 -1.34
C PHE A 47 0.06 -2.36 -1.25
N TYR A 48 0.34 -1.33 -2.03
CA TYR A 48 1.60 -0.61 -2.07
C TYR A 48 1.35 0.88 -2.23
N LEU A 49 2.20 1.74 -1.68
CA LEU A 49 2.11 3.19 -1.91
C LEU A 49 2.80 3.61 -3.21
N SER A 50 2.18 4.52 -3.96
CA SER A 50 2.82 5.17 -5.11
C SER A 50 3.95 6.11 -4.70
N ASP A 51 3.73 6.84 -3.60
CA ASP A 51 4.57 7.92 -3.11
C ASP A 51 4.63 7.90 -1.59
N ASP A 52 5.59 8.62 -1.03
CA ASP A 52 5.79 8.69 0.41
C ASP A 52 4.62 9.41 1.08
N ILE A 53 4.14 8.85 2.18
CA ILE A 53 3.23 9.53 3.10
C ILE A 53 4.02 9.92 4.33
N VAL A 54 4.04 11.21 4.64
CA VAL A 54 4.64 11.73 5.86
C VAL A 54 3.55 12.38 6.69
N ILE A 55 3.40 11.89 7.91
CA ILE A 55 2.48 12.42 8.90
C ILE A 55 3.27 12.93 10.10
N TYR A 56 2.80 14.01 10.70
CA TYR A 56 3.47 14.62 11.84
C TYR A 56 2.46 15.16 12.85
N ARG A 57 2.88 15.21 14.12
CA ARG A 57 2.13 15.91 15.17
C ARG A 57 3.09 16.64 16.09
N GLN A 58 2.64 17.78 16.61
CA GLN A 58 3.38 18.49 17.65
C GLN A 58 3.22 17.76 18.99
N LEU A 59 4.34 17.49 19.65
CA LEU A 59 4.35 16.94 21.00
C LEU A 59 4.13 18.06 22.01
N LYS A 60 3.36 17.76 23.05
CA LYS A 60 3.23 18.63 24.23
C LYS A 60 4.32 18.23 25.22
N GLU A 61 4.83 19.16 26.01
CA GLU A 61 5.92 18.91 27.00
C GLU A 61 5.61 17.74 27.95
N SER A 62 4.33 17.40 28.18
CA SER A 62 3.89 16.31 29.05
C SER A 62 3.55 14.98 28.35
N SER A 63 3.67 14.87 27.02
CA SER A 63 3.32 13.63 26.32
C SER A 63 4.49 12.65 26.31
N SER A 64 4.45 11.63 27.17
CA SER A 64 5.45 10.54 27.23
C SER A 64 5.25 9.45 26.16
N GLU A 65 4.11 9.45 25.47
CA GLU A 65 3.72 8.37 24.57
C GLU A 65 4.16 8.65 23.12
N ILE A 66 5.38 8.18 22.82
CA ILE A 66 5.98 8.12 21.48
C ILE A 66 5.64 6.76 20.89
N ILE A 67 5.08 6.74 19.68
CA ILE A 67 4.51 5.51 19.11
C ILE A 67 5.57 4.73 18.34
N SER A 68 6.37 5.42 17.52
CA SER A 68 7.53 4.88 16.78
C SER A 68 8.21 5.95 15.91
N GLY A 69 7.65 7.16 15.84
CA GLY A 69 8.11 8.22 14.95
C GLY A 69 9.45 8.82 15.35
N LYS A 70 10.11 9.46 14.38
CA LYS A 70 11.33 10.23 14.64
C LYS A 70 10.94 11.56 15.30
N ILE A 71 11.59 11.88 16.41
CA ILE A 71 11.45 13.18 17.06
C ILE A 71 12.38 14.19 16.39
N LYS A 72 11.85 15.35 16.00
CA LYS A 72 12.59 16.45 15.39
C LYS A 72 12.20 17.79 16.01
N MET A 73 13.12 18.75 16.01
CA MET A 73 12.82 20.14 16.32
C MET A 73 12.51 20.90 15.03
N GLU A 74 11.32 21.49 14.94
CA GLU A 74 10.90 22.31 13.80
C GLU A 74 10.27 23.60 14.34
N GLN A 75 10.82 24.76 13.97
CA GLN A 75 10.35 26.08 14.43
C GLN A 75 10.21 26.19 15.96
N GLY A 76 11.18 25.66 16.71
CA GLY A 76 11.18 25.68 18.17
C GLY A 76 10.18 24.71 18.83
N ARG A 77 9.50 23.86 18.05
CA ARG A 77 8.54 22.86 18.54
C ARG A 77 9.09 21.46 18.34
N GLN A 78 8.80 20.58 19.29
CA GLN A 78 9.09 19.16 19.17
C GLN A 78 7.98 18.49 18.35
N ILE A 79 8.37 17.85 17.24
CA ILE A 79 7.46 17.18 16.32
C ILE A 79 7.80 15.68 16.30
N GLU A 80 6.78 14.83 16.43
CA GLU A 80 6.88 13.41 16.07
C GLU A 80 6.49 13.27 14.60
N GLU A 81 7.37 12.68 13.80
CA GLU A 81 7.16 12.45 12.37
C GLU A 81 7.26 10.96 12.04
N ILE A 82 6.29 10.47 11.26
CA ILE A 82 6.23 9.10 10.75
C ILE A 82 6.27 9.19 9.22
N THR A 83 7.14 8.38 8.60
CA THR A 83 7.31 8.30 7.15
C THR A 83 7.01 6.89 6.68
N ILE A 84 5.97 6.75 5.86
CA ILE A 84 5.64 5.52 5.16
C ILE A 84 6.14 5.68 3.73
N GLN A 85 7.17 4.94 3.36
CA GLN A 85 7.86 5.12 2.09
C GLN A 85 7.01 4.59 0.93
N ARG A 86 7.25 5.12 -0.27
CA ARG A 86 6.75 4.55 -1.52
C ARG A 86 7.09 3.06 -1.60
N GLY A 87 6.16 2.28 -2.12
CA GLY A 87 6.31 0.83 -2.25
C GLY A 87 6.27 0.06 -0.93
N THR A 88 6.03 0.70 0.22
CA THR A 88 5.80 -0.03 1.47
C THR A 88 4.57 -0.92 1.32
N PRO A 89 4.69 -2.23 1.61
CA PRO A 89 3.56 -3.16 1.54
C PRO A 89 2.56 -2.85 2.65
N GLY A 90 1.27 -2.78 2.31
CA GLY A 90 0.18 -2.62 3.27
C GLY A 90 -0.93 -3.64 3.09
N VAL A 91 -1.64 -3.94 4.18
CA VAL A 91 -2.76 -4.89 4.21
C VAL A 91 -4.04 -4.18 4.65
N LEU A 92 -5.18 -4.63 4.12
CA LEU A 92 -6.48 -4.16 4.58
C LEU A 92 -6.77 -4.74 5.96
N LEU A 93 -7.02 -3.87 6.94
CA LEU A 93 -7.54 -4.28 8.24
C LEU A 93 -9.06 -4.47 8.16
N TYR A 94 -9.76 -3.42 7.73
CA TYR A 94 -11.22 -3.41 7.61
C TYR A 94 -11.67 -2.29 6.66
N THR A 95 -12.92 -2.41 6.22
CA THR A 95 -13.61 -1.38 5.45
C THR A 95 -14.39 -0.44 6.39
N LYS A 96 -14.36 0.87 6.09
CA LYS A 96 -15.10 1.92 6.80
C LYS A 96 -16.14 2.52 5.86
N GLY A 97 -17.43 2.31 6.14
CA GLY A 97 -18.49 2.76 5.23
C GLY A 97 -18.47 1.99 3.91
N LYS A 98 -18.88 2.62 2.79
CA LYS A 98 -19.03 1.90 1.51
C LYS A 98 -17.70 1.57 0.83
N ASN A 99 -16.79 2.53 0.67
CA ASN A 99 -15.58 2.39 -0.18
C ASN A 99 -14.33 3.05 0.46
N SER A 100 -14.22 3.03 1.79
CA SER A 100 -13.01 3.54 2.47
C SER A 100 -12.28 2.41 3.18
N PHE A 101 -10.97 2.32 3.00
CA PHE A 101 -10.16 1.18 3.40
C PHE A 101 -9.13 1.58 4.43
N ALA A 102 -9.16 0.93 5.60
CA ALA A 102 -8.14 1.07 6.62
C ALA A 102 -6.96 0.16 6.25
N ILE A 103 -5.86 0.76 5.77
CA ILE A 103 -4.67 0.03 5.36
C ILE A 103 -3.57 0.24 6.39
N SER A 104 -3.05 -0.86 6.94
CA SER A 104 -1.87 -0.85 7.80
C SER A 104 -0.61 -1.16 6.99
N PHE A 105 0.45 -0.43 7.27
CA PHE A 105 1.78 -0.59 6.66
C PHE A 105 2.85 -1.02 7.67
N GLU A 106 2.45 -1.26 8.92
CA GLU A 106 3.32 -1.68 10.01
C GLU A 106 2.92 -3.07 10.50
N GLU A 107 3.91 -3.89 10.85
CA GLU A 107 3.66 -5.25 11.32
C GLU A 107 3.22 -5.25 12.80
N GLY A 108 2.19 -6.04 13.12
CA GLY A 108 1.78 -6.33 14.50
C GLY A 108 1.06 -5.20 15.25
N GLN A 109 0.72 -4.09 14.59
CA GLN A 109 0.03 -2.95 15.21
C GLN A 109 -1.24 -2.57 14.43
N ASP A 110 -2.37 -3.19 14.79
CA ASP A 110 -3.66 -2.97 14.13
C ASP A 110 -4.21 -1.53 14.30
N SER A 111 -3.65 -0.73 15.21
CA SER A 111 -3.98 0.68 15.35
C SER A 111 -3.19 1.58 14.38
N CYS A 112 -2.07 1.10 13.82
CA CYS A 112 -1.21 1.82 12.87
C CYS A 112 -1.75 1.66 11.44
N TYR A 113 -2.81 2.40 11.11
CA TYR A 113 -3.38 2.41 9.77
C TYR A 113 -3.70 3.83 9.30
N LEU A 114 -3.73 4.01 7.98
CA LEU A 114 -4.32 5.18 7.33
C LEU A 114 -5.58 4.74 6.58
N THR A 115 -6.54 5.65 6.45
CA THR A 115 -7.75 5.39 5.65
C THR A 115 -7.53 5.88 4.22
N PHE A 116 -7.91 5.09 3.24
CA PHE A 116 -7.86 5.44 1.81
C PHE A 116 -9.25 5.36 1.19
N GLY A 117 -9.53 6.17 0.19
CA GLY A 117 -10.83 6.15 -0.51
C GLY A 117 -10.74 6.72 -1.92
N PRO A 118 -11.74 6.44 -2.77
CA PRO A 118 -11.72 6.84 -4.17
C PRO A 118 -11.77 8.36 -4.29
N ASN A 119 -10.90 8.92 -5.13
CA ASN A 119 -10.89 10.33 -5.43
C ASN A 119 -11.37 10.58 -6.88
N PRO A 120 -12.57 11.19 -7.08
CA PRO A 120 -13.13 11.45 -8.41
C PRO A 120 -12.24 12.30 -9.32
N ASN A 121 -11.41 13.18 -8.75
CA ASN A 121 -10.52 14.05 -9.51
C ASN A 121 -9.30 13.32 -10.08
N TYR A 122 -9.07 12.06 -9.67
CA TYR A 122 -7.91 11.26 -10.07
C TYR A 122 -8.36 9.86 -10.52
N GLY A 123 -9.43 9.78 -11.30
CA GLY A 123 -9.92 8.52 -11.88
C GLY A 123 -10.33 7.49 -10.83
N ASN A 124 -10.85 7.95 -9.68
CA ASN A 124 -11.23 7.12 -8.54
C ASN A 124 -10.11 6.23 -8.00
N GLN A 125 -8.86 6.70 -8.10
CA GLN A 125 -7.73 6.11 -7.37
C GLN A 125 -7.94 6.25 -5.86
N TYR A 126 -7.58 5.20 -5.12
CA TYR A 126 -7.66 5.22 -3.66
C TYR A 126 -6.50 6.03 -3.08
N ARG A 127 -6.82 7.22 -2.56
CA ARG A 127 -5.87 8.16 -1.95
C ARG A 127 -6.13 8.29 -0.47
N VAL A 128 -5.14 8.80 0.28
CA VAL A 128 -5.29 9.06 1.71
C VAL A 128 -6.54 9.91 1.96
N LEU A 129 -7.39 9.47 2.88
CA LEU A 129 -8.51 10.24 3.38
C LEU A 129 -8.09 11.00 4.64
N ALA A 130 -8.58 12.23 4.73
CA ALA A 130 -8.43 13.08 5.90
C ALA A 130 -9.80 13.63 6.30
N ASN A 131 -9.95 13.98 7.58
CA ASN A 131 -11.17 14.60 8.09
C ASN A 131 -11.38 16.00 7.52
N ASP A 132 -10.29 16.73 7.34
CA ASP A 132 -10.24 18.06 6.74
C ASP A 132 -8.99 18.18 5.89
N TRP A 133 -9.07 18.99 4.83
CA TRP A 133 -7.94 19.35 3.98
C TRP A 133 -7.82 20.88 3.93
N THR A 134 -6.67 21.39 4.35
CA THR A 134 -6.34 22.83 4.26
C THR A 134 -4.98 22.98 3.59
N LYS A 135 -4.92 23.67 2.44
CA LYS A 135 -3.65 23.87 1.68
C LYS A 135 -2.85 22.58 1.46
N LYS A 136 -3.53 21.49 1.08
CA LYS A 136 -2.97 20.13 0.89
C LYS A 136 -2.46 19.42 2.15
N VAL A 137 -2.67 19.99 3.33
CA VAL A 137 -2.44 19.33 4.62
C VAL A 137 -3.74 18.70 5.07
N GLY A 138 -3.72 17.40 5.30
CA GLY A 138 -4.85 16.61 5.76
C GLY A 138 -4.72 16.24 7.22
N THR A 139 -5.82 16.26 7.97
CA THR A 139 -5.91 15.67 9.31
C THR A 139 -6.25 14.19 9.24
N VAL A 140 -5.34 13.32 9.72
CA VAL A 140 -5.50 11.87 9.70
C VAL A 140 -5.41 11.27 11.10
N HIS A 141 -5.93 10.07 11.28
CA HIS A 141 -5.76 9.28 12.51
C HIS A 141 -4.76 8.17 12.24
N TYR A 142 -3.80 7.99 13.13
CA TYR A 142 -2.78 6.95 13.08
C TYR A 142 -2.43 6.52 14.50
N ALA A 143 -2.44 5.21 14.77
CA ALA A 143 -2.13 4.66 16.09
C ALA A 143 -2.95 5.29 17.23
N GLY A 144 -4.24 5.54 16.97
CA GLY A 144 -5.17 6.17 17.92
C GLY A 144 -4.97 7.67 18.14
N LYS A 145 -4.03 8.33 17.44
CA LYS A 145 -3.73 9.76 17.58
C LYS A 145 -3.96 10.52 16.29
N GLN A 146 -4.19 11.82 16.43
CA GLN A 146 -4.38 12.73 15.31
C GLN A 146 -3.03 13.27 14.82
N TYR A 147 -2.80 13.18 13.51
CA TYR A 147 -1.63 13.71 12.82
C TYR A 147 -2.06 14.62 11.67
N GLN A 148 -1.13 15.46 11.21
CA GLN A 148 -1.23 16.23 9.98
C GLN A 148 -0.34 15.60 8.90
N THR A 149 -0.80 15.58 7.65
CA THR A 149 0.05 15.16 6.53
C THR A 149 1.00 16.29 6.12
N ARG A 150 2.17 15.95 5.58
CA ARG A 150 2.93 16.93 4.78
C ARG A 150 2.17 17.21 3.46
N PRO A 151 2.31 18.41 2.86
CA PRO A 151 1.53 18.79 1.67
C PRO A 151 1.65 17.86 0.46
N PHE A 152 2.81 17.22 0.26
CA PHE A 152 3.03 16.30 -0.87
C PHE A 152 2.35 14.94 -0.68
N SER A 153 1.97 14.57 0.55
CA SER A 153 1.36 13.26 0.82
C SER A 153 -0.06 13.12 0.27
N ILE A 154 -0.69 14.22 -0.16
CA ILE A 154 -1.96 14.20 -0.91
C ILE A 154 -1.84 13.46 -2.25
N ASP A 155 -0.63 13.38 -2.80
CA ASP A 155 -0.38 12.78 -4.11
C ASP A 155 -0.31 11.25 -4.04
N ALA A 156 -0.10 10.68 -2.86
CA ALA A 156 0.04 9.24 -2.65
C ALA A 156 -1.30 8.49 -2.84
N TYR A 157 -1.24 7.40 -3.62
CA TYR A 157 -2.35 6.48 -3.84
C TYR A 157 -1.93 5.02 -3.69
N LEU A 158 -2.91 4.14 -3.49
CA LEU A 158 -2.69 2.70 -3.42
C LEU A 158 -2.45 2.09 -4.80
N MET A 159 -1.52 1.15 -4.85
CA MET A 159 -1.23 0.31 -6.00
C MET A 159 -1.34 -1.16 -5.61
N VAL A 160 -1.59 -2.03 -6.60
CA VAL A 160 -1.61 -3.48 -6.44
C VAL A 160 -0.82 -4.16 -7.54
N ASP A 161 -0.27 -5.35 -7.26
CA ASP A 161 0.43 -6.16 -8.26
C ASP A 161 -0.54 -7.15 -8.92
N MET A 162 -0.97 -6.84 -10.14
CA MET A 162 -1.95 -7.68 -10.86
C MET A 162 -1.43 -9.09 -11.14
N LYS A 163 -0.12 -9.28 -11.30
CA LYS A 163 0.43 -10.63 -11.51
C LYS A 163 0.26 -11.49 -10.26
N LYS A 164 0.46 -10.90 -9.07
CA LYS A 164 0.23 -11.60 -7.79
C LYS A 164 -1.25 -11.91 -7.59
N ILE A 165 -2.13 -10.96 -7.86
CA ILE A 165 -3.58 -11.16 -7.73
C ILE A 165 -4.06 -12.30 -8.64
N ASN A 166 -3.64 -12.29 -9.92
CA ASN A 166 -4.03 -13.35 -10.86
C ASN A 166 -3.50 -14.72 -10.43
N LYS A 167 -2.29 -14.78 -9.86
CA LYS A 167 -1.74 -16.02 -9.30
C LYS A 167 -2.58 -16.52 -8.10
N LEU A 168 -2.96 -15.62 -7.19
CA LEU A 168 -3.86 -15.96 -6.07
C LEU A 168 -5.20 -16.53 -6.56
N ASP A 169 -5.78 -15.98 -7.64
CA ASP A 169 -7.03 -16.50 -8.20
C ASP A 169 -6.86 -17.90 -8.81
N ILE A 170 -5.76 -18.13 -9.55
CA ILE A 170 -5.43 -19.44 -10.12
C ILE A 170 -5.28 -20.50 -9.02
N ASP A 171 -4.55 -20.18 -7.94
CA ASP A 171 -4.34 -21.10 -6.82
C ASP A 171 -5.66 -21.47 -6.13
N ARG A 172 -6.65 -20.56 -6.07
CA ARG A 172 -8.01 -20.85 -5.56
C ARG A 172 -8.79 -21.80 -6.44
N ARG A 173 -8.66 -21.72 -7.77
CA ARG A 173 -9.44 -22.53 -8.73
C ARG A 173 -8.88 -23.94 -8.95
N LYS A 174 -7.70 -24.27 -8.43
CA LYS A 174 -7.04 -25.56 -8.66
C LYS A 174 -7.82 -26.73 -8.03
N ALA A 175 -8.69 -27.35 -8.81
CA ALA A 175 -9.40 -28.57 -8.43
C ALA A 175 -8.44 -29.77 -8.39
N LYS A 176 -8.58 -30.66 -7.39
CA LYS A 176 -7.74 -31.87 -7.22
C LYS A 176 -8.11 -33.01 -8.18
N GLY A 177 -9.09 -32.80 -9.06
CA GLY A 177 -9.71 -33.86 -9.87
C GLY A 177 -10.59 -34.78 -9.03
N ARG A 178 -11.48 -35.53 -9.69
CA ARG A 178 -12.28 -36.60 -9.10
C ARG A 178 -11.81 -37.90 -9.71
N LYS A 179 -11.37 -38.86 -8.88
CA LYS A 179 -11.05 -40.21 -9.33
C LYS A 179 -12.33 -41.05 -9.34
N ILE A 180 -12.45 -41.91 -10.34
CA ILE A 180 -13.47 -42.96 -10.37
C ILE A 180 -12.86 -44.16 -9.63
N ASN A 181 -13.60 -44.72 -8.69
CA ASN A 181 -13.25 -46.00 -8.04
C ASN A 181 -13.74 -47.15 -8.91
#